data_AF-A0A1I0DPX9-F1
#
_entry.id   AF-A0A1I0DPX9-F1
#
_cell.length_a   1.000
_cell.length_b   1.000
_cell.length_c   1.000
_cell.angle_alpha   90.00
_cell.angle_beta   90.00
_cell.angle_gamma   90.00
#
_symmetry.space_group_name_H-M   'P 1'
#
loop_
_entity.id
_entity.type
_entity.pdbx_description
1 polymer ?
#
loop_
_entity_poly.entity_id
_entity_poly.type
_entity_poly.pdbx_seq_one_letter_code
_entity_poly.pdbx_strand_id
1 'polypeptide(L)'
;MKIIRTLTILFITMALTACATDQSQSEQEKIADQLDPTRDEGPVRDPEYNDPRETSRLGFVNYTKDEFDQDPDRNRVVTMDRNEMADIIAKMVLRHETFDEVATLVTDEEVLIAYDKNDVLEKEEAADVAKKSAESVMPRYFDIYVSDNDVLIRDIESLHNSTTTDPDYENTIERIISEMKKSPQGKDE
;
A
#
# COMPACT_ATOMS: atom_id res chain seq x y z
N MET A 1 36.09 75.25 46.49
CA MET A 1 35.30 75.60 47.70
C MET A 1 33.82 75.71 47.35
N LYS A 2 33.07 74.61 47.48
CA LYS A 2 31.73 74.51 48.08
C LYS A 2 31.32 73.04 48.09
N ILE A 3 30.75 72.66 49.21
CA ILE A 3 30.76 71.33 49.84
C ILE A 3 29.30 70.88 49.99
N ILE A 4 29.01 69.65 49.53
CA ILE A 4 28.18 68.58 50.14
C ILE A 4 26.79 68.92 50.73
N ARG A 5 25.76 68.16 50.32
CA ARG A 5 24.81 67.37 51.16
C ARG A 5 23.70 66.74 50.28
N THR A 6 23.79 65.44 49.93
CA THR A 6 23.25 64.21 50.59
C THR A 6 21.78 63.85 50.29
N LEU A 7 21.60 62.56 49.94
CA LEU A 7 20.42 61.69 50.09
C LEU A 7 19.31 61.88 49.03
N THR A 8 18.92 60.89 48.22
CA THR A 8 18.06 59.76 48.66
C THR A 8 17.95 58.69 47.52
N ILE A 9 18.37 57.43 47.79
CA ILE A 9 17.73 56.13 47.45
C ILE A 9 17.49 55.80 45.93
N LEU A 10 18.18 54.84 45.28
CA LEU A 10 18.10 53.35 45.32
C LEU A 10 17.39 52.80 44.06
N PHE A 11 17.88 51.66 43.53
CA PHE A 11 17.37 50.88 42.37
C PHE A 11 17.61 51.58 41.01
N ILE A 12 18.30 51.00 40.04
CA ILE A 12 17.95 49.74 39.37
C ILE A 12 19.22 49.01 38.91
N THR A 13 19.16 47.72 39.23
CA THR A 13 20.00 46.60 38.87
C THR A 13 20.44 46.53 37.42
N MET A 14 21.75 46.34 37.30
CA MET A 14 22.44 45.65 36.21
C MET A 14 21.83 44.25 36.01
N ALA A 15 21.22 44.02 34.85
CA ALA A 15 20.96 42.67 34.32
C ALA A 15 21.04 42.74 32.79
N LEU A 16 22.26 42.57 32.26
CA LEU A 16 22.44 42.16 30.87
C LEU A 16 22.06 40.67 30.79
N THR A 17 20.78 40.38 30.60
CA THR A 17 20.37 39.05 30.13
C THR A 17 20.56 39.02 28.63
N ALA A 18 21.65 38.36 28.21
CA ALA A 18 21.76 37.82 26.87
C ALA A 18 20.60 36.83 26.69
N CYS A 19 19.65 37.13 25.80
CA CYS A 19 18.76 36.11 25.28
C CYS A 19 19.63 35.20 24.41
N ALA A 20 20.10 34.10 25.01
CA ALA A 20 20.50 32.94 24.26
C ALA A 20 19.27 32.49 23.44
N THR A 21 19.43 32.45 22.12
CA THR A 21 18.49 31.80 21.21
C THR A 21 18.39 30.34 21.61
N ASP A 22 17.35 30.00 22.36
CA ASP A 22 17.01 28.63 22.70
C ASP A 22 16.38 27.98 21.46
N GLN A 23 17.15 27.11 20.83
CA GLN A 23 16.81 26.42 19.60
C GLN A 23 15.92 25.22 19.92
N SER A 24 14.75 25.48 20.52
CA SER A 24 13.69 24.49 20.65
C SER A 24 12.76 24.61 19.45
N GLN A 25 13.02 23.80 18.41
CA GLN A 25 12.04 23.57 17.35
C GLN A 25 10.74 23.13 18.01
N SER A 26 9.66 23.87 17.73
CA SER A 26 8.33 23.55 18.25
C SER A 26 7.90 22.17 17.77
N GLU A 27 7.13 21.44 18.57
CA GLU A 27 6.65 20.10 18.18
C GLU A 27 5.83 20.13 16.87
N GLN A 28 5.15 21.25 16.59
CA GLN A 28 4.45 21.46 15.32
C GLN A 28 5.39 21.52 14.11
N GLU A 29 6.56 22.14 14.26
CA GLU A 29 7.56 22.22 13.20
C GLU A 29 8.16 20.84 12.93
N LYS A 30 8.38 20.03 13.98
CA LYS A 30 8.84 18.64 13.83
C LYS A 30 7.80 17.72 13.18
N ILE A 31 6.51 17.93 13.46
CA ILE A 31 5.42 17.18 12.81
C ILE A 31 5.30 17.58 11.34
N ALA A 32 5.31 18.89 11.03
CA ALA A 32 5.28 19.36 9.66
C ALA A 32 6.48 18.84 8.85
N ASP A 33 7.65 18.80 9.47
CA ASP A 33 8.89 18.29 8.89
C ASP A 33 8.88 16.77 8.67
N GLN A 34 8.25 15.98 9.56
CA GLN A 34 8.09 14.52 9.39
C GLN A 34 7.05 14.14 8.32
N LEU A 35 6.11 15.03 8.03
CA LEU A 35 5.05 14.81 7.05
C LEU A 35 5.39 15.45 5.70
N ASP A 36 6.58 16.06 5.57
CA ASP A 36 7.06 16.65 4.33
C ASP A 36 7.34 15.53 3.31
N PRO A 37 6.54 15.48 2.24
CA PRO A 37 6.59 14.38 1.30
C PRO A 37 7.76 14.52 0.28
N THR A 38 8.51 15.63 0.35
CA THR A 38 9.71 15.91 -0.47
C THR A 38 11.02 15.52 0.23
N ARG A 39 10.96 15.10 1.51
CA ARG A 39 12.13 14.58 2.20
C ARG A 39 12.51 13.21 1.63
N ASP A 40 13.76 13.09 1.21
CA ASP A 40 14.42 11.87 0.76
C ASP A 40 14.73 10.90 1.92
N GLU A 41 13.78 10.78 2.85
CA GLU A 41 13.69 9.72 3.85
C GLU A 41 12.51 8.82 3.48
N GLY A 42 12.47 8.37 2.22
CA GLY A 42 11.66 7.21 1.89
C GLY A 42 12.04 6.07 2.83
N PRO A 43 11.09 5.18 3.21
CA PRO A 43 11.45 4.01 3.98
C PRO A 43 12.56 3.32 3.19
N VAL A 44 13.75 3.25 3.79
CA VAL A 44 14.85 2.44 3.28
C VAL A 44 14.26 1.03 3.23
N ARG A 45 13.80 0.63 2.04
CA ARG A 45 13.40 -0.74 1.74
C ARG A 45 14.68 -1.53 1.61
N ASP A 46 15.39 -1.67 2.73
CA ASP A 46 16.30 -2.77 2.92
C ASP A 46 15.41 -3.96 3.32
N PRO A 47 15.18 -4.94 2.41
CA PRO A 47 14.36 -6.11 2.73
C PRO A 47 14.95 -6.95 3.88
N GLU A 48 16.20 -6.68 4.30
CA GLU A 48 16.88 -7.34 5.40
C GLU A 48 16.74 -6.59 6.74
N TYR A 49 16.26 -5.32 6.75
CA TYR A 49 16.06 -4.52 7.96
C TYR A 49 14.58 -4.46 8.40
N ASN A 50 14.11 -5.55 9.00
CA ASN A 50 12.80 -5.60 9.65
C ASN A 50 12.90 -5.11 11.12
N ASP A 51 12.94 -3.80 11.36
CA ASP A 51 12.65 -3.26 12.71
C ASP A 51 11.12 -3.23 12.89
N PRO A 52 10.53 -4.04 13.81
CA PRO A 52 9.08 -4.07 14.03
C PRO A 52 8.48 -2.70 14.38
N ARG A 53 9.30 -1.78 14.89
CA ARG A 53 8.89 -0.40 15.21
C ARG A 53 8.67 0.44 13.96
N GLU A 54 9.41 0.20 12.87
CA GLU A 54 9.22 0.90 11.60
C GLU A 54 7.97 0.40 10.86
N THR A 55 7.72 -0.91 10.86
CA THR A 55 6.50 -1.51 10.28
C THR A 55 5.22 -1.20 11.07
N SER A 56 5.34 -0.68 12.30
CA SER A 56 4.20 -0.34 13.16
C SER A 56 3.67 1.09 12.99
N ARG A 57 4.36 1.93 12.21
CA ARG A 57 3.99 3.33 12.00
C ARG A 57 2.85 3.45 10.99
N LEU A 58 1.96 4.42 11.20
CA LEU A 58 0.93 4.76 10.22
C LEU A 58 1.57 5.45 9.01
N GLY A 59 1.15 5.07 7.81
CA GLY A 59 1.54 5.77 6.58
C GLY A 59 0.66 6.99 6.34
N PHE A 60 1.28 8.14 6.08
CA PHE A 60 0.59 9.37 5.66
C PHE A 60 1.49 10.13 4.69
N VAL A 61 0.92 10.60 3.59
CA VAL A 61 1.57 11.52 2.65
C VAL A 61 0.54 12.56 2.22
N ASN A 62 0.97 13.80 2.01
CA ASN A 62 0.10 14.87 1.52
C ASN A 62 0.87 15.72 0.50
N TYR A 63 0.56 15.54 -0.79
CA TYR A 63 1.13 16.34 -1.87
C TYR A 63 0.10 17.34 -2.38
N THR A 64 0.54 18.58 -2.61
CA THR A 64 -0.17 19.50 -3.49
C THR A 64 0.10 19.15 -4.96
N LYS A 65 -0.78 19.61 -5.86
CA LYS A 65 -0.60 19.40 -7.30
C LYS A 65 0.70 20.04 -7.81
N ASP A 66 1.05 21.22 -7.30
CA ASP A 66 2.27 21.93 -7.68
C ASP A 66 3.53 21.17 -7.23
N GLU A 67 3.52 20.54 -6.05
CA GLU A 67 4.61 19.67 -5.58
C GLU A 67 4.72 18.41 -6.43
N PHE A 68 3.60 17.74 -6.73
CA PHE A 68 3.58 16.59 -7.64
C PHE A 68 4.09 16.95 -9.05
N ASP A 69 3.73 18.13 -9.57
CA ASP A 69 4.18 18.56 -10.91
C ASP A 69 5.66 18.93 -10.96
N GLN A 70 6.25 19.30 -9.82
CA GLN A 70 7.68 19.57 -9.65
C GLN A 70 8.50 18.32 -9.27
N ASP A 71 7.83 17.23 -8.90
CA ASP A 71 8.47 15.97 -8.54
C ASP A 71 9.25 15.38 -9.74
N PRO A 72 10.58 15.17 -9.62
CA PRO A 72 11.38 14.55 -10.68
C PRO A 72 10.90 13.13 -11.03
N ASP A 73 10.23 12.46 -10.10
CA ASP A 73 9.66 11.12 -10.24
C ASP A 73 8.15 11.13 -10.57
N ARG A 74 7.55 12.29 -10.92
CA ARG A 74 6.11 12.37 -11.29
C ARG A 74 5.70 11.44 -12.45
N ASN A 75 6.66 11.08 -13.29
CA ASN A 75 6.48 10.18 -14.44
C ASN A 75 6.89 8.75 -14.11
N ARG A 76 7.30 8.46 -12.86
CA ARG A 76 7.54 7.11 -12.40
C ARG A 76 6.22 6.38 -12.55
N VAL A 77 6.18 5.48 -13.52
CA VAL A 77 5.01 4.63 -13.75
C VAL A 77 4.73 3.93 -12.43
N VAL A 78 3.50 4.06 -11.93
CA VAL A 78 3.05 3.26 -10.80
C VAL A 78 3.03 1.82 -11.30
N THR A 79 4.15 1.13 -11.13
CA THR A 79 4.28 -0.27 -11.49
C THR A 79 3.81 -1.07 -10.30
N MET A 80 2.69 -1.77 -10.49
CA MET A 80 2.22 -2.78 -9.56
C MET A 80 3.03 -4.06 -9.79
N ASP A 81 3.63 -4.60 -8.74
CA ASP A 81 4.25 -5.93 -8.80
C ASP A 81 3.13 -6.98 -8.79
N ARG A 82 2.83 -7.53 -9.97
CA ARG A 82 1.75 -8.50 -10.17
C ARG A 82 1.96 -9.79 -9.39
N ASN A 83 3.23 -10.18 -9.20
CA ASN A 83 3.56 -11.37 -8.41
C ASN A 83 3.30 -11.12 -6.93
N GLU A 84 3.67 -9.93 -6.42
CA GLU A 84 3.37 -9.53 -5.04
C GLU A 84 1.86 -9.46 -4.80
N MET A 85 1.09 -8.90 -5.74
CA MET A 85 -0.37 -8.85 -5.63
C MET A 85 -1.00 -10.24 -5.67
N ALA A 86 -0.57 -11.12 -6.59
CA ALA A 86 -1.07 -12.49 -6.67
C ALA A 86 -0.80 -13.26 -5.36
N ASP A 87 0.39 -13.11 -4.78
CA ASP A 87 0.79 -13.71 -3.51
C ASP A 87 -0.06 -13.19 -2.33
N ILE A 88 -0.28 -11.87 -2.25
CA ILE A 88 -1.14 -11.26 -1.23
C ILE A 88 -2.56 -11.80 -1.33
N ILE A 89 -3.14 -11.83 -2.53
CA ILE A 89 -4.50 -12.33 -2.77
C ILE A 89 -4.61 -13.80 -2.38
N ALA A 90 -3.69 -14.66 -2.85
CA ALA A 90 -3.69 -16.09 -2.52
C ALA A 90 -3.64 -16.31 -0.99
N LYS A 91 -2.78 -15.56 -0.29
CA LYS A 91 -2.69 -15.59 1.18
C LYS A 91 -3.97 -15.08 1.85
N MET A 92 -4.65 -14.09 1.29
CA MET A 92 -5.92 -13.59 1.84
C MET A 92 -7.04 -14.62 1.71
N VAL A 93 -7.14 -15.29 0.56
CA VAL A 93 -8.13 -16.36 0.34
C VAL A 93 -7.86 -17.56 1.24
N LEU A 94 -6.61 -18.05 1.29
CA LEU A 94 -6.20 -19.21 2.11
C LEU A 94 -6.28 -19.00 3.62
N ARG A 95 -6.49 -17.76 4.10
CA ARG A 95 -6.78 -17.51 5.53
C ARG A 95 -8.15 -18.04 5.94
N HIS A 96 -9.07 -18.19 4.99
CA HIS A 96 -10.38 -18.76 5.26
C HIS A 96 -10.30 -20.30 5.19
N GLU A 97 -10.83 -21.00 6.18
CA GLU A 97 -10.74 -22.46 6.33
C GLU A 97 -11.44 -23.27 5.24
N THR A 98 -12.12 -22.60 4.31
CA THR A 98 -12.87 -23.22 3.22
C THR A 98 -11.96 -23.66 2.07
N PHE A 99 -10.82 -22.99 1.88
CA PHE A 99 -9.97 -23.18 0.71
C PHE A 99 -8.78 -24.07 1.06
N ASP A 100 -8.62 -25.13 0.29
CA ASP A 100 -7.53 -26.10 0.46
C ASP A 100 -6.35 -25.76 -0.47
N GLU A 101 -6.64 -25.20 -1.66
CA GLU A 101 -5.66 -24.78 -2.65
C GLU A 101 -6.18 -23.55 -3.43
N VAL A 102 -5.28 -22.62 -3.77
CA VAL A 102 -5.61 -21.40 -4.54
C VAL A 102 -4.48 -21.08 -5.49
N ALA A 103 -4.82 -20.85 -6.77
CA ALA A 103 -3.93 -20.28 -7.77
C ALA A 103 -4.47 -18.92 -8.23
N THR A 104 -3.59 -17.92 -8.20
CA THR A 104 -3.91 -16.54 -8.57
C THR A 104 -2.97 -16.06 -9.67
N LEU A 105 -3.54 -15.47 -10.72
CA LEU A 105 -2.80 -14.75 -11.77
C LEU A 105 -3.32 -13.33 -11.87
N VAL A 106 -2.38 -12.37 -11.92
CA VAL A 106 -2.68 -10.95 -12.10
C VAL A 106 -2.08 -10.49 -13.42
N THR A 107 -2.92 -9.97 -14.31
CA THR A 107 -2.54 -9.42 -15.61
C THR A 107 -2.50 -7.89 -15.53
N ASP A 108 -2.73 -7.18 -16.64
CA ASP A 108 -2.90 -5.74 -16.75
C ASP A 108 -4.33 -5.30 -16.48
N GLU A 109 -5.29 -6.17 -16.82
CA GLU A 109 -6.71 -5.84 -16.80
C GLU A 109 -7.52 -6.86 -15.98
N GLU A 110 -6.99 -8.05 -15.69
CA GLU A 110 -7.70 -9.12 -15.01
C GLU A 110 -6.96 -9.69 -13.79
N VAL A 111 -7.75 -10.26 -12.89
CA VAL A 111 -7.30 -11.19 -11.86
C VAL A 111 -8.06 -12.48 -11.99
N LEU A 112 -7.33 -13.59 -12.15
CA LEU A 112 -7.89 -14.93 -12.24
C LEU A 112 -7.58 -15.69 -10.96
N ILE A 113 -8.60 -16.15 -10.25
CA ILE A 113 -8.49 -16.97 -9.03
C ILE A 113 -9.19 -18.31 -9.25
N ALA A 114 -8.41 -19.38 -9.37
CA ALA A 114 -8.93 -20.75 -9.32
C ALA A 114 -8.63 -21.35 -7.94
N TYR A 115 -9.58 -22.11 -7.39
CA TYR A 115 -9.42 -22.69 -6.07
C TYR A 115 -10.07 -24.05 -5.93
N ASP A 116 -9.50 -24.86 -5.03
CA ASP A 116 -10.16 -26.03 -4.45
C ASP A 116 -10.77 -25.65 -3.10
N LYS A 117 -11.97 -26.16 -2.83
CA LYS A 117 -12.71 -25.87 -1.60
C LYS A 117 -13.30 -27.14 -0.98
N ASN A 118 -13.39 -27.11 0.34
CA ASN A 118 -14.19 -28.08 1.09
C ASN A 118 -15.68 -27.66 1.18
N ASP A 119 -16.45 -28.39 1.98
CA ASP A 119 -17.90 -28.24 2.11
C ASP A 119 -18.32 -27.20 3.17
N VAL A 120 -17.40 -26.40 3.73
CA VAL A 120 -17.73 -25.40 4.78
C VAL A 120 -18.62 -24.29 4.24
N LEU A 121 -18.36 -23.81 3.02
CA LEU A 121 -19.20 -22.81 2.34
C LEU A 121 -19.76 -23.36 1.03
N GLU A 122 -20.95 -22.86 0.71
CA GLU A 122 -21.55 -23.06 -0.61
C GLU A 122 -20.72 -22.34 -1.70
N LYS A 123 -20.88 -22.78 -2.96
CA LYS A 123 -20.05 -22.30 -4.08
C LYS A 123 -20.11 -20.78 -4.24
N GLU A 124 -21.30 -20.19 -4.17
CA GLU A 124 -21.52 -18.74 -4.26
C GLU A 124 -20.84 -17.96 -3.11
N GLU A 125 -20.82 -18.50 -1.91
CA GLU A 125 -20.20 -17.86 -0.74
C GLU A 125 -18.68 -17.94 -0.82
N ALA A 126 -18.13 -19.09 -1.23
CA ALA A 126 -16.71 -19.22 -1.51
C ALA A 126 -16.25 -18.25 -2.61
N ALA A 127 -17.02 -18.13 -3.69
CA ALA A 127 -16.74 -17.19 -4.76
C ALA A 127 -16.74 -15.73 -4.28
N ASP A 128 -17.67 -15.36 -3.38
CA ASP A 128 -17.74 -14.03 -2.77
C ASP A 128 -16.50 -13.72 -1.91
N VAL A 129 -16.05 -14.68 -1.11
CA VAL A 129 -14.82 -14.54 -0.30
C VAL A 129 -13.58 -14.38 -1.18
N ALA A 130 -13.46 -15.21 -2.23
CA ALA A 130 -12.34 -15.13 -3.16
C ALA A 130 -12.31 -13.77 -3.88
N LYS A 131 -13.45 -13.33 -4.43
CA LYS A 131 -13.58 -12.06 -5.16
C LYS A 131 -13.27 -10.86 -4.27
N LYS A 132 -13.90 -10.78 -3.09
CA LYS A 132 -13.68 -9.67 -2.14
C LYS A 132 -12.26 -9.61 -1.61
N SER A 133 -11.58 -10.75 -1.49
CA SER A 133 -10.16 -10.78 -1.14
C SER A 133 -9.32 -10.04 -2.19
N ALA A 134 -9.58 -10.25 -3.48
CA ALA A 134 -8.91 -9.51 -4.54
C ALA A 134 -9.35 -8.03 -4.63
N GLU A 135 -10.64 -7.74 -4.54
CA GLU A 135 -11.16 -6.35 -4.57
C GLU A 135 -10.57 -5.47 -3.47
N SER A 136 -10.20 -6.07 -2.33
CA SER A 136 -9.62 -5.33 -1.20
C SER A 136 -8.21 -4.78 -1.45
N VAL A 137 -7.50 -5.33 -2.44
CA VAL A 137 -6.12 -4.96 -2.76
C VAL A 137 -5.98 -4.42 -4.19
N MET A 138 -6.84 -4.86 -5.10
CA MET A 138 -6.75 -4.50 -6.51
C MET A 138 -7.45 -3.17 -6.81
N PRO A 139 -6.91 -2.37 -7.75
CA PRO A 139 -7.62 -1.23 -8.29
C PRO A 139 -8.92 -1.64 -8.97
N ARG A 140 -9.95 -0.80 -8.86
CA ARG A 140 -11.31 -1.07 -9.40
C ARG A 140 -11.40 -1.22 -10.92
N TYR A 141 -10.34 -0.91 -11.66
CA TYR A 141 -10.33 -1.07 -13.11
C TYR A 141 -9.91 -2.48 -13.55
N PHE A 142 -9.54 -3.36 -12.61
CA PHE A 142 -9.31 -4.78 -12.89
C PHE A 142 -10.62 -5.57 -12.83
N ASP A 143 -10.81 -6.46 -13.80
CA ASP A 143 -11.87 -7.45 -13.78
C ASP A 143 -11.42 -8.69 -13.00
N ILE A 144 -12.17 -9.07 -11.96
CA ILE A 144 -11.84 -10.21 -11.12
C ILE A 144 -12.74 -11.39 -11.51
N TYR A 145 -12.12 -12.50 -11.89
CA TYR A 145 -12.77 -13.76 -12.23
C TYR A 145 -12.36 -14.83 -11.22
N VAL A 146 -13.34 -15.60 -10.75
CA VAL A 146 -13.13 -16.64 -9.73
C VAL A 146 -13.74 -17.97 -10.17
N SER A 147 -13.16 -19.09 -9.76
CA SER A 147 -13.71 -20.40 -10.11
C SER A 147 -13.34 -21.48 -9.10
N ASP A 148 -14.33 -22.28 -8.73
CA ASP A 148 -14.19 -23.51 -7.94
C ASP A 148 -13.85 -24.74 -8.80
N ASN A 149 -13.42 -24.53 -10.05
CA ASN A 149 -12.94 -25.58 -10.94
C ASN A 149 -11.43 -25.75 -10.77
N ASP A 150 -11.03 -26.72 -9.93
CA ASP A 150 -9.63 -27.05 -9.61
C ASP A 150 -8.76 -27.35 -10.84
N VAL A 151 -9.35 -27.83 -11.94
CA VAL A 151 -8.62 -28.05 -13.21
C VAL A 151 -7.98 -26.75 -13.71
N LEU A 152 -8.60 -25.59 -13.46
CA LEU A 152 -8.10 -24.29 -13.90
C LEU A 152 -6.85 -23.83 -13.14
N ILE A 153 -6.54 -24.43 -11.99
CA ILE A 153 -5.29 -24.17 -11.26
C ILE A 153 -4.09 -24.43 -12.19
N ARG A 154 -4.08 -25.59 -12.86
CA ARG A 154 -3.00 -25.97 -13.77
C ARG A 154 -2.96 -25.12 -15.03
N ASP A 155 -4.14 -24.72 -15.53
CA ASP A 155 -4.24 -23.84 -16.69
C ASP A 155 -3.62 -22.47 -16.37
N ILE A 156 -3.93 -21.92 -15.19
CA ILE A 156 -3.34 -20.66 -14.70
C ILE A 156 -1.83 -20.81 -14.45
N GLU A 157 -1.39 -21.86 -13.77
CA GLU A 157 0.03 -22.14 -13.52
C GLU A 157 0.83 -22.22 -14.82
N SER A 158 0.27 -22.78 -15.89
CA SER A 158 0.95 -22.88 -17.19
C SER A 158 1.34 -21.51 -17.77
N LEU A 159 0.68 -20.44 -17.33
CA LEU A 159 0.89 -19.07 -17.78
C LEU A 159 1.94 -18.30 -16.98
N HIS A 160 2.52 -18.86 -15.92
CA HIS A 160 3.47 -18.14 -15.05
C HIS A 160 4.72 -17.59 -15.77
N ASN A 161 5.10 -18.16 -16.93
CA ASN A 161 6.23 -17.71 -17.75
C ASN A 161 5.80 -16.91 -18.99
N SER A 162 4.50 -16.72 -19.21
CA SER A 162 3.99 -15.97 -20.35
C SER A 162 4.17 -14.48 -20.13
N THR A 163 4.48 -13.74 -21.19
CA THR A 163 4.59 -12.28 -21.15
C THR A 163 3.33 -11.63 -21.70
N THR A 164 2.84 -10.55 -21.10
CA THR A 164 1.66 -9.78 -21.56
C THR A 164 1.86 -9.04 -22.90
N THR A 165 2.92 -9.36 -23.65
CA THR A 165 3.22 -8.79 -24.97
C THR A 165 3.14 -9.82 -26.10
N ASP A 166 2.83 -11.07 -25.79
CA ASP A 166 2.64 -12.14 -26.78
C ASP A 166 1.17 -12.16 -27.25
N PRO A 167 0.86 -11.98 -28.55
CA PRO A 167 -0.53 -12.00 -29.03
C PRO A 167 -1.28 -13.32 -28.78
N ASP A 168 -0.57 -14.44 -28.64
CA ASP A 168 -1.19 -15.74 -28.36
C ASP A 168 -1.59 -15.90 -26.87
N TYR A 169 -1.13 -14.99 -26.01
CA TYR A 169 -1.47 -14.92 -24.59
C TYR A 169 -2.93 -14.53 -24.37
N GLU A 170 -3.41 -13.50 -25.07
CA GLU A 170 -4.77 -12.96 -24.91
C GLU A 170 -5.85 -14.02 -25.16
N ASN A 171 -5.72 -14.77 -26.26
CA ASN A 171 -6.65 -15.85 -26.60
C ASN A 171 -6.69 -16.93 -25.50
N THR A 172 -5.56 -17.15 -24.81
CA THR A 172 -5.48 -18.14 -23.75
C THR A 172 -6.17 -17.65 -22.47
N ILE A 173 -5.96 -16.37 -22.11
CA ILE A 173 -6.65 -15.71 -20.99
C ILE A 173 -8.15 -15.69 -21.22
N GLU A 174 -8.61 -15.25 -22.40
CA GLU A 174 -10.05 -15.22 -22.75
C GLU A 174 -10.69 -16.61 -22.63
N ARG A 175 -9.99 -17.66 -23.07
CA ARG A 175 -10.47 -19.04 -22.96
C ARG A 175 -10.59 -19.46 -21.50
N ILE A 176 -9.60 -19.17 -20.66
CA ILE A 176 -9.64 -19.47 -19.22
C ILE A 176 -10.80 -18.71 -18.57
N ILE A 177 -10.94 -17.40 -18.84
CA ILE A 177 -12.04 -16.59 -18.32
C ILE A 177 -13.39 -17.17 -18.73
N SER A 178 -13.54 -17.62 -19.97
CA SER A 178 -14.78 -18.25 -20.44
C SER A 178 -15.10 -19.54 -19.69
N GLU A 179 -14.09 -20.30 -19.27
CA GLU A 179 -14.29 -21.48 -18.42
C GLU A 179 -14.61 -21.09 -16.98
N MET A 180 -13.90 -20.09 -16.43
CA MET A 180 -14.14 -19.58 -15.07
C MET A 180 -15.57 -19.07 -14.89
N LYS A 181 -16.11 -18.34 -15.87
CA LYS A 181 -17.49 -17.81 -15.87
C LYS A 181 -18.58 -18.87 -15.76
N LYS A 182 -18.25 -20.16 -15.86
CA LYS A 182 -19.19 -21.27 -15.62
C LYS A 182 -19.36 -21.57 -14.12
N SER A 183 -18.42 -21.14 -13.29
CA SER A 183 -18.53 -21.14 -11.83
C SER A 183 -19.22 -19.86 -11.32
N PRO A 184 -19.76 -19.83 -10.09
CA PRO A 184 -20.24 -18.61 -9.47
C PRO A 184 -19.13 -17.54 -9.43
N GLN A 185 -19.46 -16.29 -9.77
CA GLN A 185 -18.52 -15.15 -9.82
C GLN A 185 -18.64 -14.22 -8.60
N GLY A 186 -19.10 -14.75 -7.46
CA GLY A 186 -19.49 -13.96 -6.30
C GLY A 186 -20.77 -13.17 -6.55
N LYS A 187 -21.18 -12.35 -5.58
CA LYS A 187 -22.34 -11.47 -5.72
C LYS A 187 -21.90 -10.16 -6.39
N ASP A 188 -22.76 -9.61 -7.23
CA ASP A 188 -22.61 -8.22 -7.68
C ASP A 188 -23.05 -7.31 -6.52
N GLU A 189 -22.25 -6.29 -6.19
CA GLU A 189 -22.63 -5.25 -5.22
C GLU A 189 -23.69 -4.28 -5.78
#